data_AF-A0A3N0VTY3-F1
#
_entry.id   AF-A0A3N0VTY3-F1
#
_cell.length_a   1.000
_cell.length_b   1.000
_cell.length_c   1.000
_cell.angle_alpha   90.00
_cell.angle_beta   90.00
_cell.angle_gamma   90.00
#
_symmetry.space_group_name_H-M   'P 1'
#
loop_
_entity.id
_entity.type
_entity.pdbx_description
1 polymer ?
#
loop_
_entity_poly.entity_id
_entity_poly.type
_entity_poly.pdbx_seq_one_letter_code
_entity_poly.pdbx_strand_id
1 'polypeptide(L)'
;MNISAYILEYLKQFGTVTVPGFGVFHLENSKAIINAENGSILPPSSQIAFISDYEVQSDELASFVSAQKQTSMESVKNELLIQTDFWKKRLQADQLLEIQNLGTIYIEDGDTHFKGNRLQTDHPDYYGLEEIRISDINTTGTAGKQKNTEGDYTFNKSILWTFLFIIPALGLGYLAYTQQELLFGKKSFDSISVQTKTHRIVKDTVKIKKDSAQMKMLDSLKKDSAMVSVAKKGVGKQTSKNTKINKWQK
;
A
#
# COMPACT_ATOMS: atom_id res chain seq x y z
N MET A 1 -7.35 28.60 -29.74
CA MET A 1 -6.18 27.70 -29.61
C MET A 1 -5.92 27.41 -28.13
N ASN A 2 -5.38 26.26 -27.73
CA ASN A 2 -5.00 26.04 -26.32
C ASN A 2 -3.64 26.69 -26.03
N ILE A 3 -3.65 28.02 -25.92
CA ILE A 3 -2.46 28.85 -25.68
C ILE A 3 -1.75 28.47 -24.36
N SER A 4 -2.53 28.11 -23.34
CA SER A 4 -2.03 27.58 -22.07
C SER A 4 -1.15 26.33 -22.18
N ALA A 5 -1.40 25.44 -23.15
CA ALA A 5 -0.53 24.30 -23.40
C ALA A 5 0.84 24.73 -23.96
N TYR A 6 0.87 25.65 -24.92
CA TYR A 6 2.11 26.19 -25.47
C TYR A 6 2.93 27.01 -24.46
N ILE A 7 2.26 27.76 -23.56
CA ILE A 7 2.92 28.44 -22.44
C ILE A 7 3.60 27.42 -21.51
N LEU A 8 2.95 26.28 -21.22
CA LEU A 8 3.54 25.20 -20.43
C LEU A 8 4.76 24.57 -21.14
N GLU A 9 4.67 24.33 -22.45
CA GLU A 9 5.77 23.75 -23.23
C GLU A 9 6.99 24.69 -23.27
N TYR A 10 6.76 25.99 -23.47
CA TYR A 10 7.83 27.00 -23.39
C TYR A 10 8.43 27.07 -21.98
N LEU A 11 7.61 27.08 -20.92
CA LEU A 11 8.08 27.03 -19.53
C LEU A 11 8.97 25.82 -19.24
N LYS A 12 8.59 24.64 -19.73
CA LYS A 12 9.38 23.41 -19.55
C LYS A 12 10.74 23.46 -20.26
N GLN A 13 10.84 24.17 -21.38
CA GLN A 13 12.07 24.26 -22.16
C GLN A 13 12.99 25.42 -21.73
N PHE A 14 12.43 26.56 -21.33
CA PHE A 14 13.18 27.81 -21.10
C PHE A 14 13.08 28.34 -19.66
N GLY A 15 12.25 27.75 -18.80
CA GLY A 15 12.11 28.12 -17.37
C GLY A 15 11.35 29.42 -17.09
N THR A 16 11.26 30.33 -18.05
CA THR A 16 10.49 31.58 -17.98
C THR A 16 9.80 31.86 -19.31
N VAL A 17 8.70 32.62 -19.28
CA VAL A 17 7.95 33.01 -20.47
C VAL A 17 7.20 34.32 -20.26
N THR A 18 7.39 35.26 -21.19
CA THR A 18 6.67 36.53 -21.24
C THR A 18 5.43 36.39 -22.11
N VAL A 19 4.25 36.65 -21.53
CA VAL A 19 2.96 36.60 -22.22
C VAL A 19 2.48 38.05 -22.45
N PRO A 20 2.47 38.54 -23.71
CA PRO A 20 2.27 39.95 -24.00
C PRO A 20 0.89 40.46 -23.55
N GLY A 21 0.89 41.61 -22.86
CA GLY A 21 -0.33 42.23 -22.31
C GLY A 21 -0.94 41.49 -21.10
N PHE A 22 -0.21 40.59 -20.45
CA PHE A 22 -0.70 39.82 -19.29
C PHE A 22 0.32 39.66 -18.16
N GLY A 23 1.55 39.24 -18.47
CA GLY A 23 2.62 39.14 -17.48
C GLY A 23 3.67 38.09 -17.81
N VAL A 24 4.48 37.75 -16.80
CA VAL A 24 5.58 36.78 -16.92
C VAL A 24 5.28 35.57 -16.04
N PHE A 25 5.20 34.38 -16.65
CA PHE A 25 5.21 33.12 -15.91
C PHE A 25 6.66 32.61 -15.82
N HIS A 26 7.02 31.99 -14.71
CA HIS A 26 8.33 31.38 -14.52
C HIS A 26 8.25 30.13 -13.63
N LEU A 27 9.31 29.32 -13.61
CA LEU A 27 9.41 28.16 -12.72
C LEU A 27 10.20 28.51 -11.46
N GLU A 28 9.56 28.31 -10.30
CA GLU A 28 10.18 28.40 -8.98
C GLU A 28 10.48 26.99 -8.43
N ASN A 29 11.59 26.83 -7.70
CA ASN A 29 11.91 25.59 -7.00
C ASN A 29 11.07 25.50 -5.71
N SER A 30 9.99 24.70 -5.76
CA SER A 30 9.13 24.50 -4.60
C SER A 30 9.64 23.34 -3.74
N LYS A 31 9.60 23.54 -2.41
CA LYS A 31 10.04 22.56 -1.42
C LYS A 31 9.10 21.34 -1.40
N ALA A 32 9.49 20.30 -0.65
CA ALA A 32 8.57 19.22 -0.31
C ALA A 32 7.38 19.77 0.49
N ILE A 33 6.17 19.28 0.21
CA ILE A 33 4.92 19.73 0.84
C ILE A 33 4.15 18.52 1.36
N ILE A 34 3.64 18.62 2.60
CA ILE A 34 2.73 17.61 3.16
C ILE A 34 1.33 17.88 2.61
N ASN A 35 0.77 16.93 1.88
CA ASN A 35 -0.62 16.97 1.44
C ASN A 35 -1.52 16.39 2.54
N ALA A 36 -2.32 17.25 3.16
CA ALA A 36 -3.19 16.88 4.28
C ALA A 36 -4.38 15.98 3.87
N GLU A 37 -4.83 16.06 2.61
CA GLU A 37 -6.03 15.35 2.13
C GLU A 37 -5.80 13.84 1.99
N ASN A 38 -4.62 13.44 1.51
CA ASN A 38 -4.24 12.04 1.28
C ASN A 38 -3.18 11.53 2.27
N GLY A 39 -2.65 12.38 3.15
CA GLY A 39 -1.58 12.02 4.08
C GLY A 39 -0.26 11.66 3.37
N SER A 40 0.09 12.35 2.29
CA SER A 40 1.36 12.16 1.59
C SER A 40 2.34 13.32 1.78
N ILE A 41 3.61 13.04 1.47
CA ILE A 41 4.68 14.03 1.35
C ILE A 41 5.02 14.09 -0.14
N LEU A 42 4.64 15.21 -0.78
CA LEU A 42 5.04 15.52 -2.15
C LEU A 42 6.53 15.88 -2.16
N PRO A 43 7.32 15.36 -3.12
CA PRO A 43 8.73 15.70 -3.25
C PRO A 43 8.92 17.18 -3.64
N PRO A 44 10.12 17.75 -3.46
CA PRO A 44 10.47 19.03 -4.08
C PRO A 44 10.26 18.95 -5.60
N SER A 45 9.74 20.00 -6.21
CA SER A 45 9.45 20.03 -7.64
C SER A 45 9.42 21.46 -8.18
N SER A 46 9.50 21.62 -9.49
CA SER A 46 9.24 22.92 -10.13
C SER A 46 7.76 23.27 -9.93
N GLN A 47 7.47 24.51 -9.56
CA GLN A 47 6.12 25.05 -9.49
C GLN A 47 6.04 26.30 -10.36
N ILE A 48 4.93 26.50 -11.06
CA ILE A 48 4.75 27.69 -11.87
C ILE A 48 4.46 28.87 -10.94
N ALA A 49 5.14 29.99 -11.15
CA ALA A 49 4.91 31.29 -10.53
C ALA A 49 4.53 32.31 -11.61
N PHE A 50 3.90 33.42 -11.22
CA PHE A 50 3.40 34.45 -12.14
C PHE A 50 3.62 35.84 -11.56
N ILE A 51 4.02 36.78 -12.41
CA ILE A 51 4.13 38.21 -12.12
C ILE A 51 3.23 38.94 -13.13
N SER A 52 2.22 39.65 -12.62
CA SER A 52 1.30 40.43 -13.45
C SER A 52 2.00 41.66 -14.03
N ASP A 53 2.04 41.76 -15.36
CA ASP A 53 2.52 42.94 -16.09
C ASP A 53 1.69 43.08 -17.37
N TYR A 54 0.87 44.12 -17.42
CA TYR A 54 -0.03 44.37 -18.56
C TYR A 54 0.61 45.22 -19.66
N GLU A 55 1.80 45.77 -19.44
CA GLU A 55 2.53 46.59 -20.42
C GLU A 55 3.57 45.76 -21.18
N VAL A 56 4.10 44.69 -20.57
CA VAL A 56 5.11 43.81 -21.17
C VAL A 56 4.70 43.28 -22.55
N GLN A 57 5.64 43.34 -23.49
CA GLN A 57 5.52 42.78 -24.83
C GLN A 57 6.68 41.82 -25.09
N SER A 58 6.42 40.70 -25.77
CA SER A 58 7.46 39.80 -26.25
C SER A 58 7.01 39.06 -27.51
N ASP A 59 7.96 38.88 -28.43
CA ASP A 59 7.79 38.13 -29.68
C ASP A 59 8.22 36.66 -29.53
N GLU A 60 8.87 36.28 -28.43
CA GLU A 60 9.49 34.95 -28.27
C GLU A 60 8.47 33.81 -28.33
N LEU A 61 7.42 33.87 -27.50
CA LEU A 61 6.37 32.85 -27.50
C LEU A 61 5.56 32.88 -28.81
N ALA A 62 5.37 34.06 -29.41
CA ALA A 62 4.73 34.14 -30.72
C ALA A 62 5.56 33.45 -31.81
N SER A 63 6.89 33.60 -31.77
CA SER A 63 7.85 32.91 -32.63
C SER A 63 7.80 31.40 -32.42
N PHE A 64 7.94 30.92 -31.18
CA PHE A 64 7.86 29.50 -30.81
C PHE A 64 6.58 28.83 -31.32
N VAL A 65 5.41 29.42 -31.00
CA VAL A 65 4.12 28.88 -31.43
C VAL A 65 3.94 28.98 -32.95
N SER A 66 4.46 30.02 -33.62
CA SER A 66 4.42 30.13 -35.08
C SER A 66 5.20 29.01 -35.77
N ALA A 67 6.38 28.65 -35.25
CA ALA A 67 7.21 27.56 -35.75
C ALA A 67 6.54 26.19 -35.53
N GLN A 68 6.02 25.94 -34.33
CA GLN A 68 5.38 24.67 -33.97
C GLN A 68 4.04 24.44 -34.68
N LYS A 69 3.27 25.52 -34.93
CA LYS A 69 1.96 25.50 -35.60
C LYS A 69 2.05 25.75 -37.12
N GLN A 70 3.24 26.02 -37.66
CA GLN A 70 3.49 26.37 -39.07
C GLN A 70 2.54 27.49 -39.58
N THR A 71 2.30 28.49 -38.72
CA THR A 71 1.33 29.58 -38.93
C THR A 71 2.06 30.93 -38.93
N SER A 72 1.52 31.98 -39.55
CA SER A 72 2.16 33.30 -39.51
C SER A 72 2.25 33.86 -38.08
N MET A 73 3.38 34.47 -37.74
CA MET A 73 3.62 35.08 -36.43
C MET A 73 2.54 36.13 -36.07
N GLU A 74 2.08 36.90 -37.04
CA GLU A 74 1.02 37.91 -36.85
C GLU A 74 -0.32 37.30 -36.41
N SER A 75 -0.74 36.17 -37.02
CA SER A 75 -1.95 35.45 -36.60
C SER A 75 -1.80 34.91 -35.18
N VAL A 76 -0.61 34.42 -34.83
CA VAL A 76 -0.31 33.95 -33.47
C VAL A 76 -0.36 35.11 -32.47
N LYS A 77 0.24 36.27 -32.76
CA LYS A 77 0.14 37.48 -31.92
C LYS A 77 -1.32 37.90 -31.70
N ASN A 78 -2.15 37.89 -32.74
CA ASN A 78 -3.57 38.20 -32.62
C ASN A 78 -4.33 37.19 -31.75
N GLU A 79 -4.10 35.87 -31.94
CA GLU A 79 -4.67 34.83 -31.07
C GLU A 79 -4.25 34.98 -29.60
N LEU A 80 -3.00 35.38 -29.34
CA LEU A 80 -2.50 35.66 -27.99
C LEU A 80 -3.19 36.87 -27.36
N LEU A 81 -3.29 37.99 -28.09
CA LEU A 81 -3.96 39.20 -27.61
C LEU A 81 -5.43 38.92 -27.28
N ILE A 82 -6.17 38.22 -28.14
CA ILE A 82 -7.57 37.84 -27.87
C ILE A 82 -7.69 36.99 -26.59
N GLN A 83 -6.74 36.09 -26.35
CA GLN A 83 -6.73 35.22 -25.18
C GLN A 83 -6.37 35.96 -23.88
N THR A 84 -5.38 36.86 -23.90
CA THR A 84 -4.99 37.64 -22.72
C THR A 84 -6.03 38.69 -22.36
N ASP A 85 -6.69 39.28 -23.36
CA ASP A 85 -7.81 40.21 -23.18
C ASP A 85 -9.04 39.49 -22.59
N PHE A 86 -9.30 38.24 -22.99
CA PHE A 86 -10.31 37.37 -22.35
C PHE A 86 -9.95 37.03 -20.90
N TRP A 87 -8.72 36.64 -20.62
CA TRP A 87 -8.25 36.37 -19.26
C TRP A 87 -8.35 37.60 -18.36
N LYS A 88 -7.94 38.77 -18.84
CA LYS A 88 -8.01 40.05 -18.11
C LYS A 88 -9.46 40.42 -17.76
N LYS A 89 -10.37 40.37 -18.75
CA LYS A 89 -11.81 40.64 -18.54
C LYS A 89 -12.44 39.64 -17.57
N ARG A 90 -12.07 38.36 -17.65
CA ARG A 90 -12.59 37.33 -16.74
C ARG A 90 -12.07 37.52 -15.31
N LEU A 91 -10.78 37.79 -15.12
CA LEU A 91 -10.20 38.08 -13.80
C LEU A 91 -10.82 39.35 -13.17
N GLN A 92 -11.14 40.36 -13.98
CA GLN A 92 -11.85 41.58 -13.52
C GLN A 92 -13.32 41.33 -13.14
N ALA A 93 -13.99 40.35 -13.76
CA ALA A 93 -15.41 40.05 -13.52
C ALA A 93 -15.63 39.00 -12.41
N ASP A 94 -14.91 37.88 -12.48
CA ASP A 94 -15.07 36.73 -11.58
C ASP A 94 -14.19 36.84 -10.31
N GLN A 95 -13.21 37.76 -10.29
CA GLN A 95 -12.09 37.84 -9.32
C GLN A 95 -11.21 36.58 -9.22
N LEU A 96 -11.54 35.51 -9.96
CA LEU A 96 -10.83 34.25 -10.01
C LEU A 96 -10.76 33.75 -11.46
N LEU A 97 -9.56 33.37 -11.90
CA LEU A 97 -9.27 32.85 -13.22
C LEU A 97 -8.46 31.55 -13.11
N GLU A 98 -9.11 30.42 -13.43
CA GLU A 98 -8.40 29.17 -13.68
C GLU A 98 -7.87 29.16 -15.14
N ILE A 99 -6.56 28.96 -15.28
CA ILE A 99 -5.89 28.72 -16.55
C ILE A 99 -5.40 27.27 -16.57
N GLN A 100 -5.99 26.47 -17.46
CA GLN A 100 -5.67 25.05 -17.60
C GLN A 100 -4.16 24.82 -17.71
N ASN A 101 -3.66 23.78 -17.04
CA ASN A 101 -2.24 23.41 -16.94
C ASN A 101 -1.32 24.42 -16.21
N LEU A 102 -1.63 25.72 -16.18
CA LEU A 102 -0.78 26.71 -15.51
C LEU A 102 -1.13 26.91 -14.03
N GLY A 103 -2.43 27.03 -13.68
CA GLY A 103 -2.91 27.20 -12.31
C GLY A 103 -4.04 28.23 -12.18
N THR A 104 -4.28 28.72 -10.96
CA THR A 104 -5.37 29.66 -10.65
C THR A 104 -4.83 31.02 -10.22
N ILE A 105 -5.21 32.08 -10.91
CA ILE A 105 -5.01 33.48 -10.48
C ILE A 105 -6.28 33.91 -9.74
N TYR A 106 -6.14 34.66 -8.65
CA TYR A 106 -7.26 35.24 -7.91
C TYR A 106 -6.87 36.58 -7.28
N ILE A 107 -7.85 37.42 -6.99
CA ILE A 107 -7.65 38.71 -6.31
C ILE A 107 -8.18 38.60 -4.88
N GLU A 108 -7.35 38.90 -3.89
CA GLU A 108 -7.69 38.90 -2.45
C GLU A 108 -7.23 40.22 -1.84
N ASP A 109 -8.10 40.91 -1.09
CA ASP A 109 -7.91 42.26 -0.53
C ASP A 109 -7.46 43.38 -1.51
N GLY A 110 -7.42 43.10 -2.81
CA GLY A 110 -6.99 44.00 -3.88
C GLY A 110 -5.67 43.59 -4.54
N ASP A 111 -4.89 42.72 -3.89
CA ASP A 111 -3.65 42.16 -4.42
C ASP A 111 -3.94 40.95 -5.32
N THR A 112 -3.09 40.75 -6.34
CA THR A 112 -3.23 39.62 -7.29
C THR A 112 -2.34 38.46 -6.84
N HIS A 113 -2.97 37.36 -6.46
CA HIS A 113 -2.30 36.12 -6.06
C HIS A 113 -2.36 35.05 -7.15
N PHE A 114 -1.37 34.17 -7.18
CA PHE A 114 -1.31 33.06 -8.11
C PHE A 114 -0.96 31.75 -7.41
N LYS A 115 -1.82 30.76 -7.60
CA LYS A 115 -1.62 29.36 -7.20
C LYS A 115 -1.30 28.55 -8.45
N GLY A 116 -0.04 28.60 -8.88
CA GLY A 116 0.43 27.82 -10.01
C GLY A 116 0.55 26.33 -9.72
N ASN A 117 0.44 25.53 -10.78
CA ASN A 117 0.55 24.08 -10.69
C ASN A 117 2.00 23.64 -10.44
N ARG A 118 2.16 22.51 -9.75
CA ARG A 118 3.44 21.78 -9.71
C ARG A 118 3.63 21.04 -11.04
N LEU A 119 4.83 21.11 -11.60
CA LEU A 119 5.23 20.23 -12.69
C LEU A 119 5.48 18.81 -12.16
N GLN A 120 5.58 17.85 -13.08
CA GLN A 120 5.99 16.49 -12.74
C GLN A 120 7.47 16.47 -12.31
N THR A 121 7.83 15.50 -11.48
CA THR A 121 9.16 15.40 -10.84
C THR A 121 10.13 14.56 -11.68
N ASP A 122 10.12 14.76 -13.00
CA ASP A 122 10.97 14.06 -13.98
C ASP A 122 12.32 14.77 -14.23
N HIS A 123 12.48 16.02 -13.76
CA HIS A 123 13.75 16.75 -13.82
C HIS A 123 14.82 16.12 -12.90
N PRO A 124 16.08 15.97 -13.36
CA PRO A 124 17.14 15.30 -12.62
C PRO A 124 17.54 16.03 -11.32
N ASP A 125 17.31 17.35 -11.25
CA ASP A 125 17.62 18.20 -10.09
C ASP A 125 16.85 17.80 -8.81
N TYR A 126 15.77 17.03 -8.95
CA TYR A 126 14.98 16.49 -7.85
C TYR A 126 15.37 15.06 -7.45
N TYR A 127 16.49 14.54 -7.97
CA TYR A 127 17.11 13.26 -7.61
C TYR A 127 16.20 12.02 -7.72
N GLY A 128 15.11 12.09 -8.50
CA GLY A 128 14.13 11.01 -8.62
C GLY A 128 13.31 10.75 -7.35
N LEU A 129 13.10 11.77 -6.50
CA LEU A 129 12.28 11.65 -5.28
C LEU A 129 10.79 11.47 -5.63
N GLU A 130 10.17 10.40 -5.11
CA GLU A 130 8.76 10.05 -5.32
C GLU A 130 7.81 10.63 -4.25
N GLU A 131 6.49 10.53 -4.46
CA GLU A 131 5.47 10.84 -3.43
C GLU A 131 5.49 9.78 -2.32
N ILE A 132 5.81 10.20 -1.08
CA ILE A 132 5.82 9.28 0.07
C ILE A 132 4.46 9.32 0.78
N ARG A 133 3.69 8.25 0.71
CA ARG A 133 2.39 8.12 1.40
C ARG A 133 2.59 7.60 2.82
N ILE A 134 2.12 8.35 3.83
CA ILE A 134 2.31 7.99 5.24
C ILE A 134 1.54 6.70 5.60
N SER A 135 0.44 6.40 4.89
CA SER A 135 -0.30 5.13 4.97
C SER A 135 0.56 3.89 4.72
N ASP A 136 1.61 4.03 3.91
CA ASP A 136 2.37 2.90 3.39
C ASP A 136 3.59 2.62 4.28
N ILE A 137 3.98 3.60 5.13
CA ILE A 137 5.06 3.54 6.12
C ILE A 137 4.65 2.66 7.31
N ASN A 138 4.63 1.35 7.09
CA ASN A 138 4.46 0.37 8.15
C ASN A 138 5.77 0.28 8.95
N THR A 139 5.76 0.68 10.23
CA THR A 139 6.93 0.72 11.12
C THR A 139 7.40 -0.68 11.58
N THR A 140 7.25 -1.70 10.73
CA THR A 140 7.94 -2.99 10.84
C THR A 140 9.36 -2.81 10.31
N GLY A 141 10.33 -2.62 11.20
CA GLY A 141 11.68 -2.17 10.86
C GLY A 141 12.50 -3.12 9.98
N THR A 142 12.37 -2.98 8.65
CA THR A 142 13.32 -3.54 7.66
C THR A 142 13.59 -2.51 6.56
N ALA A 143 14.66 -1.74 6.71
CA ALA A 143 15.21 -0.99 5.59
C ALA A 143 15.79 -1.95 4.54
N GLY A 144 15.60 -1.66 3.25
CA GLY A 144 16.38 -2.26 2.17
C GLY A 144 16.22 -3.78 1.95
N LYS A 145 15.03 -4.24 1.53
CA LYS A 145 14.92 -5.46 0.71
C LYS A 145 14.10 -5.21 -0.55
N GLN A 146 14.77 -4.72 -1.59
CA GLN A 146 14.28 -4.86 -2.96
C GLN A 146 14.05 -6.35 -3.24
N LYS A 147 12.81 -6.75 -3.52
CA LYS A 147 12.51 -8.08 -4.06
C LYS A 147 12.76 -8.08 -5.56
N ASN A 148 14.03 -8.19 -5.95
CA ASN A 148 14.39 -8.61 -7.30
C ASN A 148 13.74 -9.99 -7.51
N THR A 149 12.70 -10.06 -8.35
CA THR A 149 11.86 -11.24 -8.49
C THR A 149 12.47 -12.15 -9.56
N GLU A 150 13.59 -12.78 -9.20
CA GLU A 150 14.36 -13.65 -10.10
C GLU A 150 14.61 -15.02 -9.45
N GLY A 151 13.69 -15.95 -9.72
CA GLY A 151 14.00 -17.38 -9.73
C GLY A 151 14.29 -18.11 -8.41
N ASP A 152 14.04 -17.53 -7.23
CA ASP A 152 14.29 -18.17 -5.92
C ASP A 152 13.55 -19.53 -5.76
N TYR A 153 14.26 -20.61 -6.08
CA TYR A 153 13.75 -21.98 -6.06
C TYR A 153 13.64 -22.47 -4.60
N THR A 154 12.46 -22.32 -4.01
CA THR A 154 12.23 -22.59 -2.57
C THR A 154 12.26 -24.09 -2.26
N PHE A 155 13.47 -24.62 -2.06
CA PHE A 155 13.69 -25.95 -1.49
C PHE A 155 13.11 -26.05 -0.08
N ASN A 156 11.83 -26.43 -0.01
CA ASN A 156 11.20 -26.85 1.24
C ASN A 156 12.04 -28.00 1.84
N LYS A 157 12.44 -27.89 3.10
CA LYS A 157 13.40 -28.82 3.73
C LYS A 157 12.97 -30.30 3.63
N SER A 158 11.66 -30.55 3.58
CA SER A 158 11.08 -31.87 3.35
C SER A 158 11.50 -32.50 2.02
N ILE A 159 11.63 -31.73 0.93
CA ILE A 159 12.05 -32.26 -0.39
C ILE A 159 13.48 -32.77 -0.35
N LEU A 160 14.40 -32.04 0.27
CA LEU A 160 15.80 -32.46 0.35
C LEU A 160 15.95 -33.71 1.25
N TRP A 161 15.12 -33.83 2.29
CA TRP A 161 15.06 -35.02 3.13
C TRP A 161 14.40 -36.23 2.44
N THR A 162 13.37 -36.05 1.59
CA THR A 162 12.78 -37.20 0.86
C THR A 162 13.78 -37.83 -0.10
N PHE A 163 14.58 -37.06 -0.84
CA PHE A 163 15.65 -37.63 -1.68
C PHE A 163 16.70 -38.40 -0.86
N LEU A 164 17.06 -37.91 0.33
CA LEU A 164 18.01 -38.56 1.25
C LEU A 164 17.56 -39.97 1.69
N PHE A 165 16.25 -40.22 1.80
CA PHE A 165 15.70 -41.53 2.20
C PHE A 165 15.26 -42.40 1.01
N ILE A 166 14.73 -41.80 -0.07
CA ILE A 166 14.24 -42.54 -1.24
C ILE A 166 15.40 -43.23 -1.99
N ILE A 167 16.55 -42.57 -2.14
CA ILE A 167 17.69 -43.12 -2.90
C ILE A 167 18.28 -44.37 -2.20
N PRO A 168 18.59 -44.36 -0.88
CA PRO A 168 18.98 -45.58 -0.18
C PRO A 168 17.91 -46.67 -0.16
N ALA A 169 16.62 -46.32 -0.03
CA ALA A 169 15.54 -47.31 -0.02
C ALA A 169 15.41 -48.04 -1.37
N LEU A 170 15.54 -47.32 -2.49
CA LEU A 170 15.60 -47.91 -3.83
C LEU A 170 16.84 -48.79 -4.01
N GLY A 171 18.02 -48.33 -3.56
CA GLY A 171 19.25 -49.12 -3.59
C GLY A 171 19.13 -50.43 -2.81
N LEU A 172 18.61 -50.37 -1.57
CA LEU A 172 18.34 -51.55 -0.74
C LEU A 172 17.30 -52.48 -1.36
N GLY A 173 16.24 -51.95 -1.97
CA GLY A 173 15.24 -52.74 -2.68
C GLY A 173 15.82 -53.48 -3.89
N TYR A 174 16.68 -52.83 -4.67
CA TYR A 174 17.37 -53.44 -5.80
C TYR A 174 18.38 -54.52 -5.35
N LEU A 175 19.13 -54.26 -4.28
CA LEU A 175 20.09 -55.21 -3.71
C LEU A 175 19.35 -56.43 -3.11
N ALA A 176 18.23 -56.20 -2.41
CA ALA A 176 17.35 -57.26 -1.91
C ALA A 176 16.68 -58.08 -3.03
N TYR A 177 16.38 -57.48 -4.18
CA TYR A 177 15.87 -58.20 -5.35
C TYR A 177 16.97 -59.06 -6.02
N THR A 178 18.17 -58.50 -6.19
CA THR A 178 19.28 -59.15 -6.93
C THR A 178 20.10 -60.14 -6.11
N GLN A 179 20.11 -60.04 -4.77
CA GLN A 179 20.99 -60.83 -3.89
C GLN A 179 20.25 -61.52 -2.72
N GLN A 180 19.05 -62.05 -2.97
CA GLN A 180 18.21 -62.71 -1.96
C GLN A 180 18.97 -63.79 -1.15
N GLU A 181 19.81 -64.60 -1.79
CA GLU A 181 20.57 -65.66 -1.10
C GLU A 181 21.69 -65.14 -0.17
N LEU A 182 22.26 -63.95 -0.43
CA LEU A 182 23.28 -63.35 0.44
C LEU A 182 22.66 -62.68 1.67
N LEU A 183 21.45 -62.14 1.55
CA LEU A 183 20.79 -61.39 2.63
C LEU A 183 19.92 -62.26 3.55
N PHE A 184 19.34 -63.36 3.04
CA PHE A 184 18.50 -64.26 3.84
C PHE A 184 19.12 -65.65 4.07
N GLY A 185 20.25 -65.95 3.43
CA GLY A 185 20.90 -67.25 3.49
C GLY A 185 20.11 -68.36 2.78
N LYS A 186 20.67 -69.57 2.76
CA LYS A 186 19.96 -70.75 2.25
C LYS A 186 18.91 -71.19 3.28
N LYS A 187 17.67 -71.40 2.82
CA LYS A 187 16.54 -71.84 3.65
C LYS A 187 16.89 -73.15 4.35
N SER A 188 17.24 -73.03 5.63
CA SER A 188 17.34 -74.16 6.56
C SER A 188 15.93 -74.46 7.10
N PHE A 189 15.74 -75.68 7.61
CA PHE A 189 14.47 -76.25 8.07
C PHE A 189 13.50 -76.65 6.96
N ASP A 190 13.42 -77.96 6.71
CA ASP A 190 12.23 -78.58 6.12
C ASP A 190 10.98 -78.28 6.96
N SER A 191 9.83 -78.16 6.32
CA SER A 191 8.57 -77.85 7.00
C SER A 191 8.01 -79.06 7.76
N ILE A 192 8.52 -79.30 8.97
CA ILE A 192 8.02 -80.34 9.88
C ILE A 192 6.57 -80.02 10.28
N SER A 193 5.62 -80.74 9.68
CA SER A 193 4.18 -80.52 9.84
C SER A 193 3.64 -81.14 11.14
N VAL A 194 3.94 -80.52 12.28
CA VAL A 194 3.47 -80.97 13.60
C VAL A 194 1.95 -80.77 13.75
N GLN A 195 1.18 -81.82 13.53
CA GLN A 195 -0.21 -81.90 13.98
C GLN A 195 -0.25 -82.32 15.46
N THR A 196 -0.70 -81.42 16.35
CA THR A 196 -0.99 -81.74 17.76
C THR A 196 -2.46 -81.53 18.10
N LYS A 197 -3.24 -82.61 17.95
CA LYS A 197 -4.56 -82.77 18.59
C LYS A 197 -4.38 -83.49 19.93
N THR A 198 -5.44 -83.50 20.76
CA THR A 198 -5.61 -84.39 21.94
C THR A 198 -4.82 -84.03 23.21
N HIS A 199 -5.37 -84.06 24.43
CA HIS A 199 -6.71 -83.69 24.94
C HIS A 199 -6.69 -83.57 26.49
N ARG A 200 -7.31 -82.51 27.04
CA ARG A 200 -8.28 -82.46 28.18
C ARG A 200 -8.00 -83.32 29.45
N ILE A 201 -8.02 -82.76 30.67
CA ILE A 201 -9.20 -82.67 31.59
C ILE A 201 -8.79 -81.83 32.84
N VAL A 202 -9.40 -80.65 33.10
CA VAL A 202 -10.51 -80.37 34.07
C VAL A 202 -10.05 -80.45 35.54
N LYS A 203 -10.33 -79.52 36.48
CA LYS A 203 -11.27 -78.36 36.64
C LYS A 203 -10.50 -77.19 37.32
N ASP A 204 -10.96 -75.95 37.42
CA ASP A 204 -12.13 -75.60 38.24
C ASP A 204 -12.93 -74.34 37.83
N THR A 205 -13.97 -74.02 38.61
CA THR A 205 -15.18 -73.32 38.17
C THR A 205 -15.40 -71.99 38.90
N VAL A 206 -15.53 -70.87 38.18
CA VAL A 206 -16.58 -69.84 38.38
C VAL A 206 -16.92 -69.24 36.99
N LYS A 207 -18.14 -68.74 36.82
CA LYS A 207 -18.73 -68.24 35.56
C LYS A 207 -19.77 -67.16 35.90
N ILE A 208 -20.30 -66.44 34.89
CA ILE A 208 -21.49 -65.53 34.95
C ILE A 208 -21.15 -64.14 35.56
N LYS A 209 -21.60 -62.98 35.05
CA LYS A 209 -22.00 -62.51 33.69
C LYS A 209 -22.03 -60.96 33.72
N LYS A 210 -22.34 -60.30 32.59
CA LYS A 210 -22.91 -58.93 32.58
C LYS A 210 -24.19 -58.89 33.44
N ASP A 211 -24.58 -57.77 34.05
CA ASP A 211 -25.40 -56.75 33.37
C ASP A 211 -25.49 -55.40 34.12
N SER A 212 -26.21 -54.48 33.48
CA SER A 212 -26.40 -53.04 33.67
C SER A 212 -26.82 -52.48 35.05
N ALA A 213 -26.22 -51.32 35.35
CA ALA A 213 -26.86 -50.07 35.83
C ALA A 213 -27.40 -49.89 37.27
N GLN A 214 -27.41 -48.61 37.71
CA GLN A 214 -28.12 -47.99 38.85
C GLN A 214 -27.69 -48.38 40.29
N MET A 215 -27.81 -47.55 41.34
CA MET A 215 -27.81 -46.06 41.49
C MET A 215 -27.72 -45.69 42.99
N LYS A 216 -26.93 -44.64 43.35
CA LYS A 216 -27.06 -43.83 44.60
C LYS A 216 -26.84 -44.59 45.95
N MET A 217 -26.78 -44.02 47.19
CA MET A 217 -26.82 -42.61 47.69
C MET A 217 -26.25 -42.42 49.13
N LEU A 218 -26.16 -41.14 49.57
CA LEU A 218 -26.24 -40.58 50.96
C LEU A 218 -24.99 -40.76 51.87
N ASP A 219 -24.74 -39.94 52.92
CA ASP A 219 -25.41 -38.76 53.53
C ASP A 219 -24.34 -37.88 54.27
N SER A 220 -24.54 -36.69 54.87
CA SER A 220 -25.66 -35.72 54.99
C SER A 220 -25.13 -34.33 55.44
N LEU A 221 -25.90 -33.25 55.24
CA LEU A 221 -26.42 -32.36 56.32
C LEU A 221 -27.28 -31.19 55.76
N LYS A 222 -28.08 -30.54 56.61
CA LYS A 222 -29.14 -29.56 56.23
C LYS A 222 -28.85 -28.12 56.70
N LYS A 223 -29.36 -27.14 55.93
CA LYS A 223 -30.26 -26.01 56.34
C LYS A 223 -30.20 -24.87 55.31
N ASP A 224 -31.20 -24.02 55.10
CA ASP A 224 -32.68 -24.11 55.11
C ASP A 224 -33.19 -22.70 54.69
N SER A 225 -34.49 -22.57 54.39
CA SER A 225 -35.23 -21.30 54.27
C SER A 225 -34.94 -20.36 53.08
N ALA A 226 -36.00 -20.00 52.36
CA ALA A 226 -36.01 -18.91 51.38
C ALA A 226 -37.30 -18.08 51.51
N MET A 227 -37.14 -16.75 51.58
CA MET A 227 -38.17 -15.71 51.38
C MET A 227 -37.45 -14.37 51.21
N VAL A 228 -37.89 -13.32 50.52
CA VAL A 228 -38.84 -13.07 49.41
C VAL A 228 -38.91 -11.52 49.30
N SER A 229 -38.94 -11.00 48.07
CA SER A 229 -39.53 -9.70 47.65
C SER A 229 -38.77 -8.34 47.72
N VAL A 230 -39.29 -7.47 46.84
CA VAL A 230 -39.18 -5.99 46.70
C VAL A 230 -37.90 -5.41 46.08
N ALA A 231 -38.11 -4.49 45.14
CA ALA A 231 -37.08 -3.77 44.38
C ALA A 231 -37.26 -2.25 44.51
N LYS A 232 -36.22 -1.47 44.18
CA LYS A 232 -36.38 -0.09 43.71
C LYS A 232 -35.22 0.38 42.82
N LYS A 233 -35.50 1.40 42.01
CA LYS A 233 -34.59 1.97 41.00
C LYS A 233 -33.56 2.92 41.64
N GLY A 234 -32.39 3.04 41.01
CA GLY A 234 -31.45 4.16 41.20
C GLY A 234 -30.65 4.39 39.91
N VAL A 235 -30.53 5.64 39.46
CA VAL A 235 -29.80 6.01 38.22
C VAL A 235 -28.56 6.80 38.60
N GLY A 236 -27.41 6.50 37.98
CA GLY A 236 -26.17 7.25 38.13
C GLY A 236 -25.31 7.14 36.88
N LYS A 237 -24.87 8.27 36.32
CA LYS A 237 -24.08 8.34 35.08
C LYS A 237 -22.98 9.40 35.24
N GLN A 238 -21.73 8.98 35.31
CA GLN A 238 -20.53 9.83 35.26
C GLN A 238 -19.51 9.14 34.35
N THR A 239 -19.10 9.67 33.18
CA THR A 239 -18.32 10.90 32.93
C THR A 239 -16.91 10.85 33.52
N SER A 240 -15.97 10.25 32.77
CA SER A 240 -14.54 10.46 33.00
C SER A 240 -14.09 11.76 32.33
N LYS A 241 -13.23 12.52 33.01
CA LYS A 241 -12.56 13.71 32.46
C LYS A 241 -11.20 13.28 31.90
N ASN A 242 -10.71 13.92 30.84
CA ASN A 242 -9.28 14.00 30.61
C ASN A 242 -8.87 15.33 29.97
N THR A 243 -7.63 15.73 30.19
CA THR A 243 -7.19 17.13 30.12
C THR A 243 -6.10 17.33 29.08
N LYS A 244 -6.22 18.36 28.25
CA LYS A 244 -5.10 18.94 27.51
C LYS A 244 -5.24 20.46 27.40
N ILE A 245 -4.16 21.18 27.67
CA ILE A 245 -3.45 22.11 26.76
C ILE A 245 -2.41 22.85 27.61
N ASN A 246 -1.12 22.62 27.35
CA ASN A 246 -0.06 23.53 27.76
C ASN A 246 0.40 24.28 26.49
N LYS A 247 0.31 25.62 26.51
CA LYS A 247 1.01 26.45 25.53
C LYS A 247 2.51 26.43 25.83
N TRP A 248 3.31 26.49 24.78
CA TRP A 248 4.68 27.02 24.85
C TRP A 248 4.75 28.25 23.95
N GLN A 249 5.45 29.28 24.42
CA GLN A 249 5.83 30.45 23.64
C GLN A 249 7.36 30.57 23.66
N LYS A 250 7.91 31.02 22.54
CA LYS A 250 9.12 31.84 22.47
C LYS A 250 9.05 32.70 21.22
#